data_AF-A0A1A9RSF0-F1
#
_entry.id   AF-A0A1A9RSF0-F1
#
_cell.length_a   1.000
_cell.length_b   1.000
_cell.length_c   1.000
_cell.angle_alpha   90.00
_cell.angle_beta   90.00
_cell.angle_gamma   90.00
#
_symmetry.space_group_name_H-M   'P 1'
#
loop_
_entity.id
_entity.type
_entity.pdbx_description
1 polymer ?
#
loop_
_entity_poly.entity_id
_entity_poly.type
_entity_poly.pdbx_seq_one_letter_code
_entity_poly.pdbx_strand_id
1 'polypeptide(L)'
;MLVILSLAGCGVQEGGSHETDPNKSTNPTPKAAAINRCRKLLHRVSNQNDLIQQMYQTALRDDCLYAMDLDELQRVWDIPVQDDWKKPAPVSRIGVWVEKSSDFVIYPNSVNFRTEYERDIQPKSMFADNYFPSFLPRPIVKDKAEEQAKYGPPTDGVILDYDYKSNSPQPGFIQAGYSYSWKHDERTMEAVNLYGSIIRIEFDRRPRQEAQRGY
;
A
#
# COMPACT_ATOMS: atom_id res chain seq x y z
N MET A 1 44.03 40.85 72.23
CA MET A 1 42.99 40.95 71.19
C MET A 1 41.73 41.48 71.87
N LEU A 2 41.26 42.69 71.58
CA LEU A 2 40.52 43.17 70.38
C LEU A 2 39.06 42.68 70.34
N VAL A 3 38.20 43.63 70.00
CA VAL A 3 36.81 43.87 70.41
C VAL A 3 35.80 43.41 69.34
N ILE A 4 34.64 42.93 69.83
CA ILE A 4 33.25 42.88 69.29
C ILE A 4 33.03 43.19 67.79
N LEU A 5 32.20 42.36 67.10
CA LEU A 5 31.04 42.81 66.30
C LEU A 5 30.21 41.65 65.74
N SER A 6 28.89 41.72 65.95
CA SER A 6 27.87 41.00 65.18
C SER A 6 27.75 41.59 63.78
N LEU A 7 27.64 40.74 62.75
CA LEU A 7 27.10 41.12 61.43
C LEU A 7 26.27 39.96 60.87
N ALA A 8 25.07 40.31 60.41
CA ALA A 8 24.29 39.53 59.45
C ALA A 8 25.01 39.50 58.10
N GLY A 9 24.85 38.42 57.35
CA GLY A 9 25.37 38.30 55.99
C GLY A 9 24.64 37.23 55.19
N CYS A 10 23.84 37.68 54.22
CA CYS A 10 23.30 36.87 53.12
C CYS A 10 24.43 36.44 52.17
N GLY A 11 24.23 35.27 51.54
CA GLY A 11 24.83 34.92 50.26
C GLY A 11 25.92 33.86 50.31
N VAL A 12 25.57 32.65 49.87
CA VAL A 12 26.46 31.86 48.99
C VAL A 12 25.60 31.34 47.85
N GLN A 13 25.98 31.77 46.66
CA GLN A 13 25.48 31.33 45.37
C GLN A 13 26.50 30.31 44.87
N GLU A 14 26.11 29.05 44.70
CA GLU A 14 26.97 28.09 44.02
C GLU A 14 26.16 26.97 43.36
N GLY A 15 26.45 26.74 42.08
CA GLY A 15 26.21 25.47 41.40
C GLY A 15 24.85 25.33 40.74
N GLY A 16 24.76 25.76 39.49
CA GLY A 16 23.64 25.43 38.61
C GLY A 16 23.38 23.93 38.56
N SER A 17 22.15 23.54 38.83
CA SER A 17 21.57 22.39 38.17
C SER A 17 20.68 22.94 37.07
N HIS A 18 21.02 22.56 35.83
CA HIS A 18 20.11 22.61 34.71
C HIS A 18 18.82 21.90 35.15
N GLU A 19 17.77 22.66 35.48
CA GLU A 19 16.41 22.18 35.26
C GLU A 19 16.29 22.01 33.74
N THR A 20 16.60 20.81 33.26
CA THR A 20 16.08 20.36 31.97
C THR A 20 14.56 20.33 32.11
N ASP A 21 13.93 21.36 31.56
CA ASP A 21 12.55 21.38 31.14
C ASP A 21 12.06 19.97 30.76
N PRO A 22 10.97 19.45 31.36
CA PRO A 22 10.40 18.16 30.98
C PRO A 22 9.69 18.21 29.62
N ASN A 23 9.88 19.27 28.84
CA ASN A 23 9.37 19.38 27.48
C ASN A 23 10.37 18.78 26.49
N LYS A 24 10.65 17.48 26.64
CA LYS A 24 11.26 16.69 25.58
C LYS A 24 10.23 16.62 24.44
N SER A 25 10.26 17.62 23.57
CA SER A 25 9.67 17.53 22.24
C SER A 25 10.35 16.36 21.54
N THR A 26 9.76 15.19 21.71
CA THR A 26 10.28 13.95 21.15
C THR A 26 9.65 13.89 19.78
N ASN A 27 10.29 14.52 18.79
CA ASN A 27 9.87 14.35 17.40
C ASN A 27 9.75 12.85 17.13
N PRO A 28 8.59 12.36 16.69
CA PRO A 28 8.39 10.93 16.47
C PRO A 28 9.39 10.43 15.44
N THR A 29 9.88 9.20 15.62
CA THR A 29 10.72 8.54 14.61
C THR A 29 9.97 8.50 13.27
N PRO A 30 10.67 8.45 12.12
CA PRO A 30 10.01 8.37 10.81
C PRO A 30 8.95 7.26 10.73
N LYS A 31 9.25 6.09 11.35
CA LYS A 31 8.31 4.96 11.46
C LYS A 31 7.07 5.31 12.30
N ALA A 32 7.24 5.90 13.49
CA ALA A 32 6.12 6.29 14.34
C ALA A 32 5.26 7.38 13.70
N ALA A 33 5.90 8.33 13.00
CA ALA A 33 5.20 9.34 12.23
C ALA A 33 4.37 8.71 11.10
N ALA A 34 4.94 7.76 10.34
CA ALA A 34 4.21 7.03 9.29
C ALA A 34 3.01 6.27 9.84
N ILE A 35 3.19 5.49 10.91
CA ILE A 35 2.08 4.76 11.57
C ILE A 35 0.96 5.74 11.97
N ASN A 36 1.30 6.87 12.59
CA ASN A 36 0.32 7.87 13.00
C ASN A 36 -0.39 8.55 11.83
N ARG A 37 0.27 8.73 10.68
CA ARG A 37 -0.41 9.19 9.44
C ARG A 37 -1.38 8.13 8.94
N CYS A 38 -0.94 6.87 8.91
CA CYS A 38 -1.76 5.76 8.42
C CYS A 38 -3.02 5.53 9.25
N ARG A 39 -2.91 5.53 10.58
CA ARG A 39 -4.08 5.35 11.47
C ARG A 39 -5.21 6.35 11.25
N LYS A 40 -4.93 7.53 10.69
CA LYS A 40 -5.96 8.53 10.37
C LYS A 40 -6.76 8.19 9.10
N LEU A 41 -6.19 7.36 8.24
CA LEU A 41 -6.75 6.98 6.94
C LEU A 41 -7.33 5.56 6.94
N LEU A 42 -6.94 4.74 7.92
CA LEU A 42 -7.39 3.36 8.04
C LEU A 42 -8.58 3.23 8.99
N HIS A 43 -9.52 2.38 8.61
CA HIS A 43 -10.70 2.05 9.41
C HIS A 43 -11.16 0.62 9.15
N ARG A 44 -12.10 0.16 9.97
CA ARG A 44 -12.74 -1.15 9.80
C ARG A 44 -13.36 -1.27 8.42
N VAL A 45 -12.88 -2.22 7.64
CA VAL A 45 -13.27 -2.35 6.23
C VAL A 45 -14.75 -2.73 6.12
N SER A 46 -15.52 -2.02 5.32
CA SER A 46 -16.93 -2.34 5.09
C SER A 46 -17.15 -3.37 3.98
N ASN A 47 -16.37 -3.27 2.89
CA ASN A 47 -16.45 -4.14 1.72
C ASN A 47 -15.11 -4.15 0.96
N GLN A 48 -15.03 -4.90 -0.13
CA GLN A 48 -13.80 -5.01 -0.93
C GLN A 48 -13.32 -3.67 -1.53
N ASN A 49 -14.24 -2.84 -2.03
CA ASN A 49 -13.88 -1.55 -2.63
C ASN A 49 -13.31 -0.59 -1.59
N ASP A 50 -13.84 -0.61 -0.38
CA ASP A 50 -13.32 0.16 0.75
C ASP A 50 -11.88 -0.25 1.11
N LEU A 51 -11.57 -1.55 1.15
CA LEU A 51 -10.19 -2.02 1.34
C LEU A 51 -9.26 -1.50 0.24
N ILE A 52 -9.65 -1.69 -1.03
CA ILE A 52 -8.85 -1.27 -2.18
C ILE A 52 -8.62 0.25 -2.14
N GLN A 53 -9.65 1.02 -1.79
CA GLN A 53 -9.55 2.47 -1.67
C GLN A 53 -8.60 2.89 -0.54
N GLN A 54 -8.70 2.27 0.64
CA GLN A 54 -7.77 2.53 1.74
C GLN A 54 -6.33 2.23 1.32
N MET A 55 -6.07 1.05 0.74
CA MET A 55 -4.73 0.67 0.29
C MET A 55 -4.21 1.55 -0.86
N TYR A 56 -5.08 1.96 -1.79
CA TYR A 56 -4.74 2.94 -2.82
C TYR A 56 -4.24 4.25 -2.20
N GLN A 57 -4.90 4.73 -1.15
CA GLN A 57 -4.47 5.98 -0.49
C GLN A 57 -3.22 5.79 0.37
N THR A 58 -3.05 4.65 1.06
CA THR A 58 -2.00 4.50 2.09
C THR A 58 -0.76 3.72 1.65
N ALA A 59 -0.85 2.96 0.55
CA ALA A 59 0.26 2.20 -0.02
C ALA A 59 0.72 2.76 -1.37
N LEU A 60 -0.20 3.21 -2.23
CA LEU A 60 0.17 3.83 -3.50
C LEU A 60 0.40 5.34 -3.34
N ARG A 61 -0.61 6.11 -2.88
CA ARG A 61 -0.52 7.58 -2.79
C ARG A 61 0.35 8.06 -1.63
N ASP A 62 0.19 7.48 -0.45
CA ASP A 62 1.14 7.56 0.69
C ASP A 62 1.90 6.23 0.79
N ASP A 63 3.00 6.19 1.54
CA ASP A 63 3.81 5.00 1.80
C ASP A 63 3.66 4.50 3.24
N CYS A 64 2.80 5.14 4.02
CA CYS A 64 2.67 4.87 5.45
C CYS A 64 2.29 3.42 5.76
N LEU A 65 1.57 2.72 4.87
CA LEU A 65 1.08 1.37 5.13
C LEU A 65 2.22 0.38 5.32
N TYR A 66 3.35 0.61 4.65
CA TYR A 66 4.56 -0.21 4.76
C TYR A 66 5.22 -0.13 6.16
N ALA A 67 4.88 0.87 6.97
CA ALA A 67 5.38 1.01 8.34
C ALA A 67 4.57 0.20 9.38
N MET A 68 3.36 -0.24 9.01
CA MET A 68 2.41 -0.95 9.87
C MET A 68 2.81 -2.42 10.03
N ASP A 69 2.48 -3.03 11.16
CA ASP A 69 2.64 -4.47 11.38
C ASP A 69 1.37 -5.26 11.04
N LEU A 70 1.49 -6.59 10.94
CA LEU A 70 0.41 -7.50 10.56
C LEU A 70 -0.74 -7.46 11.56
N ASP A 71 -0.43 -7.55 12.86
CA ASP A 71 -1.42 -7.61 13.93
C ASP A 71 -2.24 -6.33 14.04
N GLU A 72 -1.60 -5.18 13.82
CA GLU A 72 -2.28 -3.89 13.78
C GLU A 72 -3.21 -3.78 12.59
N LEU A 73 -2.76 -4.17 11.39
CA LEU A 73 -3.61 -4.14 10.21
C LEU A 73 -4.81 -5.08 10.33
N GLN A 74 -4.60 -6.30 10.83
CA GLN A 74 -5.68 -7.24 11.09
C GLN A 74 -6.70 -6.68 12.09
N ARG A 75 -6.23 -5.99 13.14
CA ARG A 75 -7.10 -5.35 14.13
C ARG A 75 -7.88 -4.16 13.55
N VAL A 76 -7.21 -3.31 12.77
CA VAL A 76 -7.81 -2.09 12.21
C VAL A 76 -8.82 -2.44 11.12
N TRP A 77 -8.45 -3.31 10.19
CA TRP A 77 -9.32 -3.68 9.07
C TRP A 77 -10.39 -4.69 9.45
N ASP A 78 -10.17 -5.50 10.50
CA ASP A 78 -11.05 -6.60 10.91
C ASP A 78 -11.30 -7.57 9.73
N ILE A 79 -10.20 -7.93 9.07
CA ILE A 79 -10.09 -8.97 8.03
C ILE A 79 -8.76 -9.70 8.20
N PRO A 80 -8.61 -10.92 7.67
CA PRO A 80 -7.36 -11.65 7.76
C PRO A 80 -6.20 -10.93 7.02
N VAL A 81 -5.07 -10.79 7.71
CA VAL A 81 -3.80 -10.33 7.13
C VAL A 81 -2.71 -11.35 7.47
N GLN A 82 -1.98 -11.83 6.47
CA GLN A 82 -0.95 -12.88 6.65
C GLN A 82 0.35 -12.50 5.95
N ASP A 83 1.43 -13.18 6.29
CA ASP A 83 2.80 -12.95 5.79
C ASP A 83 3.28 -13.98 4.76
N ASP A 84 2.48 -14.99 4.45
CA ASP A 84 2.84 -16.08 3.54
C ASP A 84 1.60 -16.63 2.82
N TRP A 85 1.53 -16.42 1.50
CA TRP A 85 0.45 -16.95 0.67
C TRP A 85 0.37 -18.48 0.62
N LYS A 86 1.42 -19.20 1.03
CA LYS A 86 1.40 -20.67 1.09
C LYS A 86 0.57 -21.21 2.25
N LYS A 87 0.24 -20.37 3.23
CA LYS A 87 -0.66 -20.74 4.32
C LYS A 87 -2.08 -20.93 3.78
N PRO A 88 -2.90 -21.78 4.43
CA PRO A 88 -4.29 -21.94 4.03
C PRO A 88 -5.02 -20.59 3.96
N ALA A 89 -5.67 -20.34 2.82
CA ALA A 89 -6.41 -19.11 2.59
C ALA A 89 -7.47 -18.91 3.70
N PRO A 90 -7.43 -17.78 4.42
CA PRO A 90 -8.36 -17.54 5.51
C PRO A 90 -9.72 -17.12 4.96
N VAL A 91 -10.77 -17.38 5.73
CA VAL A 91 -12.11 -16.90 5.41
C VAL A 91 -12.28 -15.48 5.94
N SER A 92 -12.56 -14.55 5.02
CA SER A 92 -12.89 -13.15 5.33
C SER A 92 -14.36 -12.84 5.13
N ARG A 93 -14.94 -12.00 6.00
CA ARG A 93 -16.34 -11.53 5.88
C ARG A 93 -16.63 -10.71 4.62
N ILE A 94 -15.61 -10.13 4.00
CA ILE A 94 -15.74 -9.32 2.77
C ILE A 94 -15.30 -10.07 1.51
N GLY A 95 -15.02 -11.37 1.61
CA GLY A 95 -14.62 -12.18 0.45
C GLY A 95 -13.15 -12.05 0.03
N VAL A 96 -12.34 -11.25 0.73
CA VAL A 96 -10.90 -11.06 0.43
C VAL A 96 -10.04 -11.01 1.69
N TRP A 97 -8.77 -11.39 1.55
CA TRP A 97 -7.73 -11.29 2.58
C TRP A 97 -6.47 -10.64 2.01
N VAL A 98 -5.58 -10.19 2.90
CA VAL A 98 -4.36 -9.47 2.52
C VAL A 98 -3.12 -10.27 2.88
N GLU A 99 -2.23 -10.48 1.92
CA GLU A 99 -0.84 -10.83 2.19
C GLU A 99 -0.03 -9.56 2.37
N LYS A 100 0.85 -9.56 3.38
CA LYS A 100 1.83 -8.51 3.64
C LYS A 100 3.18 -9.14 3.94
N SER A 101 4.11 -8.93 3.03
CA SER A 101 5.53 -9.24 3.22
C SER A 101 6.32 -7.92 3.26
N SER A 102 7.17 -7.67 2.27
CA SER A 102 7.67 -6.33 1.93
C SER A 102 6.62 -5.47 1.23
N ASP A 103 5.71 -6.14 0.53
CA ASP A 103 4.67 -5.58 -0.33
C ASP A 103 3.29 -6.09 0.10
N PHE A 104 2.24 -5.68 -0.60
CA PHE A 104 0.88 -6.13 -0.29
C PHE A 104 0.20 -6.79 -1.48
N VAL A 105 -0.55 -7.85 -1.22
CA VAL A 105 -1.42 -8.48 -2.22
C VAL A 105 -2.80 -8.72 -1.63
N ILE A 106 -3.85 -8.32 -2.36
CA ILE A 106 -5.24 -8.62 -2.02
C ILE A 106 -5.67 -9.85 -2.80
N TYR A 107 -6.08 -10.89 -2.08
CA TYR A 107 -6.55 -12.15 -2.65
C TYR A 107 -8.03 -12.41 -2.32
N PRO A 108 -8.79 -13.06 -3.22
CA PRO A 108 -10.11 -13.57 -2.91
C PRO A 108 -10.06 -14.78 -1.96
N ASN A 109 -11.07 -14.97 -1.11
CA ASN A 109 -11.21 -16.10 -0.18
C ASN A 109 -11.26 -17.47 -0.88
N SER A 110 -11.82 -17.52 -2.09
CA SER A 110 -12.07 -18.76 -2.82
C SER A 110 -11.26 -18.78 -4.10
N VAL A 111 -10.27 -19.67 -4.13
CA VAL A 111 -9.75 -20.51 -5.24
C VAL A 111 -9.79 -20.04 -6.71
N ASN A 112 -9.91 -18.74 -7.00
CA ASN A 112 -9.63 -18.22 -8.35
C ASN A 112 -8.16 -18.46 -8.78
N PHE A 113 -7.31 -18.94 -7.87
CA PHE A 113 -5.97 -19.38 -8.23
C PHE A 113 -5.97 -20.70 -9.02
N ARG A 114 -6.87 -21.65 -8.74
CA ARG A 114 -6.87 -22.94 -9.47
C ARG A 114 -7.38 -22.83 -10.90
N THR A 115 -8.10 -21.76 -11.26
CA THR A 115 -8.52 -21.52 -12.64
C THR A 115 -7.37 -21.16 -13.58
N GLU A 116 -6.17 -20.87 -13.06
CA GLU A 116 -4.97 -20.77 -13.93
C GLU A 116 -4.67 -22.10 -14.64
N TYR A 117 -5.19 -23.23 -14.12
CA TYR A 117 -5.07 -24.57 -14.70
C TYR A 117 -6.34 -25.08 -15.38
N GLU A 118 -7.48 -24.39 -15.25
CA GLU A 118 -8.78 -24.75 -15.84
C GLU A 118 -9.20 -23.70 -16.86
N ARG A 119 -8.65 -23.81 -18.08
CA ARG A 119 -8.85 -22.82 -19.17
C ARG A 119 -10.30 -22.58 -19.58
N ASP A 120 -11.22 -23.48 -19.20
CA ASP A 120 -12.63 -23.42 -19.60
C ASP A 120 -13.52 -22.67 -18.59
N ILE A 121 -12.97 -22.21 -17.46
CA ILE A 121 -13.71 -21.47 -16.44
C ILE A 121 -13.19 -20.04 -16.36
N GLN A 122 -14.01 -19.08 -16.76
CA GLN A 122 -13.70 -17.67 -16.58
C GLN A 122 -13.72 -17.34 -15.07
N PRO A 123 -12.61 -16.86 -14.49
CA PRO A 123 -12.57 -16.53 -13.08
C PRO A 123 -13.52 -15.38 -12.76
N LYS A 124 -14.12 -15.38 -11.57
CA LYS A 124 -14.94 -14.23 -11.14
C LYS A 124 -14.03 -13.04 -10.84
N SER A 125 -14.24 -11.94 -11.54
CA SER A 125 -13.50 -10.69 -11.31
C SER A 125 -13.72 -10.17 -9.89
N MET A 126 -12.65 -9.66 -9.27
CA MET A 126 -12.72 -8.91 -8.03
C MET A 126 -13.48 -7.60 -8.22
N PHE A 127 -13.34 -6.96 -9.38
CA PHE A 127 -14.08 -5.74 -9.67
C PHE A 127 -15.52 -6.06 -10.04
N ALA A 128 -16.47 -5.40 -9.38
CA ALA A 128 -17.90 -5.59 -9.59
C ALA A 128 -18.26 -5.33 -11.07
N ASP A 129 -19.06 -6.25 -11.64
CA ASP A 129 -19.51 -6.21 -13.03
C ASP A 129 -18.39 -6.04 -14.07
N ASN A 130 -17.15 -6.34 -13.69
CA ASN A 130 -15.96 -6.16 -14.51
C ASN A 130 -15.64 -4.70 -14.90
N TYR A 131 -16.04 -3.74 -14.05
CA TYR A 131 -15.75 -2.31 -14.19
C TYR A 131 -14.73 -1.82 -13.18
N PHE A 132 -13.92 -0.83 -13.57
CA PHE A 132 -13.07 -0.13 -12.62
C PHE A 132 -13.92 0.57 -11.54
N PRO A 133 -13.59 0.40 -10.24
CA PRO A 133 -14.17 1.21 -9.19
C PRO A 133 -13.99 2.70 -9.48
N SER A 134 -15.02 3.51 -9.21
CA SER A 134 -15.05 4.93 -9.58
C SER A 134 -13.99 5.79 -8.87
N PHE A 135 -13.42 5.31 -7.77
CA PHE A 135 -12.35 6.00 -7.05
C PHE A 135 -10.97 5.80 -7.70
N LEU A 136 -10.80 4.78 -8.55
CA LEU A 136 -9.57 4.60 -9.31
C LEU A 136 -9.61 5.51 -10.54
N PRO A 137 -8.53 6.24 -10.83
CA PRO A 137 -8.36 6.88 -12.13
C PRO A 137 -8.52 5.83 -13.23
N ARG A 138 -9.28 6.15 -14.28
CA ARG A 138 -9.44 5.22 -15.41
C ARG A 138 -8.11 5.03 -16.14
N PRO A 139 -7.79 3.81 -16.60
CA PRO A 139 -6.63 3.58 -17.45
C PRO A 139 -6.62 4.47 -18.68
N ILE A 140 -5.51 5.17 -18.89
CA ILE A 140 -5.23 5.83 -20.16
C ILE A 140 -4.39 4.85 -20.96
N VAL A 141 -4.81 4.59 -22.21
CA VAL A 141 -4.07 3.71 -23.12
C VAL A 141 -2.71 4.35 -23.37
N LYS A 142 -1.65 3.70 -22.92
CA LYS A 142 -0.26 4.10 -23.20
C LYS A 142 0.48 2.87 -23.67
N ASP A 143 1.08 2.93 -24.85
CA ASP A 143 2.00 1.89 -25.30
C ASP A 143 3.22 1.90 -24.37
N LYS A 144 3.43 0.80 -23.64
CA LYS A 144 4.55 0.63 -22.70
C LYS A 144 5.90 0.75 -23.40
N ALA A 145 5.99 0.34 -24.68
CA ALA A 145 7.20 0.46 -25.48
C ALA A 145 7.52 1.92 -25.80
N GLU A 146 6.51 2.74 -26.09
CA GLU A 146 6.70 4.18 -26.33
C GLU A 146 7.07 4.94 -25.05
N GLU A 147 6.50 4.58 -23.90
CA GLU A 147 6.79 5.25 -22.62
C GLU A 147 8.23 4.98 -22.14
N GLN A 148 8.69 3.72 -22.22
CA GLN A 148 10.08 3.36 -21.89
C GLN A 148 11.09 4.00 -22.85
N ALA A 149 10.76 4.05 -24.15
CA ALA A 149 11.65 4.62 -25.17
C ALA A 149 11.78 6.15 -25.06
N LYS A 150 10.78 6.84 -24.50
CA LYS A 150 10.69 8.31 -24.55
C LYS A 150 10.92 9.02 -23.22
N TYR A 151 10.64 8.41 -22.06
CA TYR A 151 10.54 9.15 -20.80
C TYR A 151 11.32 8.59 -19.60
N GLY A 152 12.12 7.52 -19.75
CA GLY A 152 12.78 6.88 -18.60
C GLY A 152 11.77 6.10 -17.73
N PRO A 153 12.02 5.88 -16.42
CA PRO A 153 11.09 5.12 -15.59
C PRO A 153 9.69 5.75 -15.64
N PRO A 154 8.62 4.94 -15.68
CA PRO A 154 7.27 5.42 -15.92
C PRO A 154 6.86 6.47 -14.89
N THR A 155 6.30 7.57 -15.38
CA THR A 155 5.79 8.68 -14.57
C THR A 155 4.42 8.35 -14.01
N ASP A 156 4.01 9.04 -12.94
CA ASP A 156 2.67 8.97 -12.35
C ASP A 156 1.58 8.81 -13.41
N GLY A 157 0.80 7.73 -13.33
CA GLY A 157 -0.19 7.44 -14.36
C GLY A 157 -0.75 6.03 -14.29
N VAL A 158 -1.77 5.80 -15.13
CA VAL A 158 -2.35 4.48 -15.31
C VAL A 158 -1.82 3.91 -16.62
N ILE A 159 -1.18 2.75 -16.57
CA ILE A 159 -0.61 2.07 -17.74
C ILE A 159 -1.49 0.89 -18.10
N LEU A 160 -1.85 0.86 -19.38
CA LEU A 160 -2.54 -0.24 -20.02
C LEU A 160 -1.54 -0.96 -20.94
N ASP A 161 -0.95 -2.05 -20.47
CA ASP A 161 -0.08 -2.89 -21.31
C ASP A 161 -0.93 -3.83 -22.17
N TYR A 162 -0.50 -4.15 -23.37
CA TYR A 162 -1.28 -4.95 -24.33
C TYR A 162 -0.39 -6.00 -24.97
N ASP A 163 -0.75 -7.28 -24.82
CA ASP A 163 0.09 -8.39 -25.30
C ASP A 163 -0.40 -8.99 -26.63
N TYR A 164 -1.58 -8.62 -27.18
CA TYR A 164 -2.06 -9.28 -28.39
C TYR A 164 -3.18 -8.59 -29.17
N LYS A 165 -3.05 -8.58 -30.51
CA LYS A 165 -3.95 -8.16 -31.62
C LYS A 165 -5.49 -8.22 -31.41
N SER A 166 -6.04 -7.62 -30.37
CA SER A 166 -7.45 -7.25 -30.16
C SER A 166 -7.78 -5.82 -30.59
N ASN A 167 -8.99 -5.67 -31.11
CA ASN A 167 -9.64 -4.42 -31.52
C ASN A 167 -9.71 -3.38 -30.39
N SER A 168 -9.92 -2.12 -30.79
CA SER A 168 -9.92 -0.92 -29.94
C SER A 168 -10.44 -1.12 -28.52
N PRO A 169 -9.71 -0.66 -27.50
CA PRO A 169 -10.13 -0.82 -26.11
C PRO A 169 -11.48 -0.14 -25.87
N GLN A 170 -12.37 -0.80 -25.12
CA GLN A 170 -13.63 -0.20 -24.70
C GLN A 170 -13.43 0.57 -23.39
N PRO A 171 -13.62 1.90 -23.37
CA PRO A 171 -13.36 2.69 -22.19
C PRO A 171 -14.19 2.23 -20.98
N GLY A 172 -13.52 1.93 -19.87
CA GLY A 172 -14.17 1.65 -18.58
C GLY A 172 -14.41 0.17 -18.26
N PHE A 173 -14.13 -0.75 -19.19
CA PHE A 173 -14.29 -2.19 -18.99
C PHE A 173 -12.94 -2.90 -18.87
N ILE A 174 -12.91 -3.94 -18.04
CA ILE A 174 -11.78 -4.89 -18.00
C ILE A 174 -11.90 -5.82 -19.20
N GLN A 175 -10.80 -6.02 -19.91
CA GLN A 175 -10.73 -6.77 -21.16
C GLN A 175 -9.57 -7.77 -21.09
N ALA A 176 -9.72 -8.95 -21.69
CA ALA A 176 -8.63 -9.93 -21.74
C ALA A 176 -7.43 -9.40 -22.54
N GLY A 177 -6.21 -9.81 -22.16
CA GLY A 177 -4.98 -9.43 -22.87
C GLY A 177 -4.43 -8.05 -22.52
N TYR A 178 -5.01 -7.39 -21.50
CA TYR A 178 -4.55 -6.09 -21.00
C TYR A 178 -4.04 -6.19 -19.56
N SER A 179 -2.93 -5.53 -19.25
CA SER A 179 -2.46 -5.33 -17.88
C SER A 179 -2.84 -3.93 -17.40
N TYR A 180 -3.31 -3.83 -16.16
CA TYR A 180 -3.77 -2.57 -15.58
C TYR A 180 -2.91 -2.22 -14.38
N SER A 181 -2.19 -1.10 -14.45
CA SER A 181 -1.37 -0.64 -13.32
C SER A 181 -1.50 0.87 -13.08
N TRP A 182 -1.44 1.27 -11.82
CA TRP A 182 -1.39 2.67 -11.38
C TRP A 182 -0.04 2.91 -10.72
N LYS A 183 0.64 3.99 -11.09
CA LYS A 183 1.97 4.34 -10.57
C LYS A 183 1.95 5.66 -9.84
N HIS A 184 2.70 5.72 -8.75
CA HIS A 184 2.97 6.94 -8.01
C HIS A 184 4.39 6.89 -7.43
N ASP A 185 5.26 7.77 -7.90
CA ASP A 185 6.71 7.69 -7.67
C ASP A 185 7.26 6.28 -8.04
N GLU A 186 7.97 5.62 -7.14
CA GLU A 186 8.49 4.26 -7.31
C GLU A 186 7.46 3.16 -7.01
N ARG A 187 6.25 3.51 -6.58
CA ARG A 187 5.22 2.54 -6.14
C ARG A 187 4.28 2.20 -7.27
N THR A 188 3.83 0.95 -7.29
CA THR A 188 2.89 0.45 -8.30
C THR A 188 1.75 -0.29 -7.63
N MET A 189 0.53 -0.03 -8.08
CA MET A 189 -0.61 -0.91 -7.87
C MET A 189 -0.89 -1.63 -9.19
N GLU A 190 -0.94 -2.96 -9.19
CA GLU A 190 -1.27 -3.77 -10.36
C GLU A 190 -2.56 -4.55 -10.11
N ALA A 191 -3.52 -4.48 -11.05
CA ALA A 191 -4.68 -5.35 -11.08
C ALA A 191 -4.41 -6.51 -12.06
N VAL A 192 -4.10 -7.68 -11.51
CA VAL A 192 -3.69 -8.85 -12.29
C VAL A 192 -4.90 -9.42 -13.02
N ASN A 193 -4.81 -9.41 -14.34
CA ASN A 193 -5.87 -9.82 -15.24
C ASN A 193 -5.65 -11.25 -15.75
N LEU A 194 -6.64 -12.11 -15.56
CA LEU A 194 -6.71 -13.44 -16.16
C LEU A 194 -8.01 -13.57 -16.95
N TYR A 195 -7.89 -13.77 -18.27
CA TYR A 195 -9.03 -13.92 -19.20
C TYR A 195 -10.10 -12.83 -19.07
N GLY A 196 -9.67 -11.58 -18.86
CA GLY A 196 -10.57 -10.43 -18.74
C GLY A 196 -11.18 -10.26 -17.36
N SER A 197 -10.62 -10.90 -16.33
CA SER A 197 -11.11 -10.81 -14.95
C SER A 197 -9.96 -10.51 -14.01
N ILE A 198 -10.17 -9.61 -13.05
CA ILE A 198 -9.14 -9.28 -12.07
C ILE A 198 -9.15 -10.34 -10.97
N ILE A 199 -8.04 -11.07 -10.84
CA ILE A 199 -7.94 -12.21 -9.92
C ILE A 199 -7.21 -11.89 -8.61
N ARG A 200 -6.41 -10.81 -8.60
CA ARG A 200 -5.73 -10.26 -7.43
C ARG A 200 -5.27 -8.83 -7.70
N ILE A 201 -4.93 -8.11 -6.64
CA ILE A 201 -4.39 -6.75 -6.72
C ILE A 201 -3.09 -6.70 -5.93
N GLU A 202 -2.01 -6.26 -6.57
CA GLU A 202 -0.67 -6.18 -5.99
C GLU A 202 -0.32 -4.70 -5.73
N PHE A 203 0.35 -4.40 -4.61
CA PHE A 203 0.86 -3.07 -4.26
C PHE A 203 2.36 -3.19 -3.93
N ASP A 204 3.19 -2.83 -4.90
CA ASP A 204 4.63 -2.91 -4.81
C ASP A 204 5.23 -1.57 -4.37
N ARG A 205 6.10 -1.62 -3.35
CA ARG A 205 6.78 -0.45 -2.80
C ARG A 205 7.84 0.11 -3.75
N ARG A 206 8.43 -0.76 -4.56
CA ARG A 206 9.40 -0.44 -5.61
C ARG A 206 9.01 -1.19 -6.87
N PRO A 207 9.32 -0.69 -8.07
CA PRO A 207 9.04 -1.43 -9.29
C PRO A 207 9.82 -2.74 -9.21
N ARG A 208 9.20 -3.87 -9.57
CA ARG A 208 9.97 -5.07 -9.90
C ARG A 208 11.00 -4.65 -10.95
N GLN A 209 12.28 -4.68 -10.59
CA GLN A 209 13.31 -4.81 -11.61
C GLN A 209 12.97 -6.13 -12.27
N GLU A 210 12.47 -6.08 -13.52
CA GLU A 210 12.31 -7.28 -14.33
C GLU A 210 13.69 -7.95 -14.33
N ALA A 211 13.85 -9.00 -13.51
CA ALA A 211 14.94 -9.92 -13.67
C ALA A 211 14.86 -10.30 -15.15
N GLN A 212 15.89 -9.93 -15.91
CA GLN A 212 16.04 -10.27 -17.31
C GLN A 212 15.57 -11.71 -17.47
N ARG A 213 14.35 -11.89 -18.00
CA ARG A 213 13.89 -13.19 -18.45
C ARG A 213 14.71 -13.45 -19.70
N GLY A 214 15.94 -13.90 -19.47
CA GLY A 214 16.73 -14.59 -20.47
C GLY A 214 15.95 -15.84 -20.84
N TYR A 215 15.34 -15.79 -22.01
CA TYR A 215 15.12 -16.93 -22.87
C TYR A 215 15.81 -16.61 -24.19
#